data_AF-A4IKG0-F1
#
_entry.id   AF-A4IKG0-F1
#
_cell.length_a   1.000
_cell.length_b   1.000
_cell.length_c   1.000
_cell.angle_alpha   90.00
_cell.angle_beta   90.00
_cell.angle_gamma   90.00
#
_symmetry.space_group_name_H-M   'P 1'
#
loop_
_entity.id
_entity.type
_entity.pdbx_description
1 polymer ?
#
loop_
_entity_poly.entity_id
_entity_poly.type
_entity_poly.pdbx_seq_one_letter_code
_entity_poly.pdbx_strand_id
1 'polypeptide(L)'
;MNMEQPHPGTGGRHRRTYTYGLSGEKLNDYLNLSYRDALAHDIWDARRIYMKDGLYTPKIRKSLRDVIQLNKELYPELFKK
;
A
#
# COMPACT_ATOMS: atom_id res chain seq x y z
N MET A 1 8.08 -1.58 -4.66
CA MET A 1 7.77 -2.92 -4.09
C MET A 1 6.84 -3.63 -5.07
N ASN A 2 7.19 -4.82 -5.56
CA ASN A 2 6.26 -5.56 -6.41
C ASN A 2 5.37 -6.47 -5.54
N MET A 3 4.07 -6.21 -5.57
CA MET A 3 3.05 -7.00 -4.85
C MET A 3 2.40 -8.05 -5.74
N GLU A 4 2.66 -8.01 -7.05
CA GLU A 4 2.16 -8.98 -8.03
C GLU A 4 3.22 -10.05 -8.32
N GLN A 5 2.77 -11.30 -8.47
CA GLN A 5 3.63 -12.40 -8.92
C GLN A 5 3.28 -12.72 -10.38
N PRO A 6 4.25 -12.78 -11.31
CA PRO A 6 3.97 -12.85 -12.74
C PRO A 6 3.51 -14.21 -13.29
N HIS A 7 3.35 -15.29 -12.50
CA HIS A 7 2.96 -16.59 -13.09
C HIS A 7 2.31 -17.62 -12.12
N PRO A 8 1.19 -18.29 -12.50
CA PRO A 8 0.09 -17.83 -13.36
C PRO A 8 -1.28 -17.78 -12.65
N GLY A 9 -2.03 -16.69 -12.89
CA GLY A 9 -3.50 -16.69 -12.93
C GLY A 9 -4.28 -16.14 -11.73
N THR A 10 -3.85 -16.40 -10.50
CA THR A 10 -4.69 -16.10 -9.31
C THR A 10 -4.55 -14.68 -8.76
N GLY A 11 -3.62 -13.89 -9.30
CA GLY A 11 -3.32 -12.54 -8.82
C GLY A 11 -2.53 -12.56 -7.53
N GLY A 12 -1.50 -11.74 -7.47
CA GLY A 12 -0.60 -11.69 -6.33
C GLY A 12 -1.24 -11.05 -5.09
N ARG A 13 -0.37 -10.55 -4.23
CA ARG A 13 -0.75 -9.90 -2.97
C ARG A 13 -1.55 -8.62 -3.19
N HIS A 14 -1.41 -8.01 -4.35
CA HIS A 14 -2.11 -6.79 -4.74
C HIS A 14 -3.64 -6.98 -4.76
N ARG A 15 -4.17 -8.13 -5.15
CA ARG A 15 -5.63 -8.39 -5.07
C ARG A 15 -6.18 -8.44 -3.64
N ARG A 16 -5.30 -8.56 -2.64
CA ARG A 16 -5.66 -8.60 -1.23
C ARG A 16 -5.54 -7.24 -0.56
N THR A 17 -5.13 -6.20 -1.29
CA THR A 17 -5.15 -4.85 -0.73
C THR A 17 -6.58 -4.37 -0.60
N TYR A 18 -6.85 -3.57 0.42
CA TYR A 18 -8.13 -2.95 0.68
C TYR A 18 -8.61 -2.13 -0.52
N THR A 19 -7.68 -1.49 -1.21
CA THR A 19 -7.94 -0.64 -2.37
C THR A 19 -8.26 -1.40 -3.64
N TYR A 20 -8.02 -2.72 -3.67
CA TYR A 20 -8.33 -3.54 -4.84
C TYR A 20 -9.85 -3.69 -5.02
N GLY A 21 -10.37 -3.19 -6.14
CA GLY A 21 -11.79 -3.29 -6.47
C GLY A 21 -12.70 -2.41 -5.59
N LEU A 22 -12.16 -1.37 -4.94
CA LEU A 22 -12.97 -0.41 -4.19
C LEU A 22 -14.06 0.22 -5.07
N SER A 23 -15.27 0.29 -4.52
CA SER A 23 -16.42 0.93 -5.16
C SER A 23 -17.41 1.42 -4.10
N GLY A 24 -18.33 2.29 -4.52
CA GLY A 24 -19.37 2.85 -3.65
C GLY A 24 -18.83 3.69 -2.50
N GLU A 25 -19.49 3.61 -1.35
CA GLU A 25 -19.18 4.39 -0.15
C GLU A 25 -17.72 4.22 0.32
N LYS A 26 -17.20 2.99 0.31
CA LYS A 26 -15.82 2.71 0.72
C LYS A 26 -14.78 3.39 -0.16
N LEU A 27 -15.07 3.54 -1.46
CA LEU A 27 -14.20 4.30 -2.37
C LEU A 27 -14.25 5.78 -2.01
N ASN A 28 -15.45 6.32 -1.76
CA ASN A 28 -15.60 7.72 -1.36
C ASN A 28 -14.87 8.02 -0.05
N ASP A 29 -15.02 7.15 0.96
CA ASP A 29 -14.32 7.28 2.24
C ASP A 29 -12.80 7.28 2.06
N TYR A 30 -12.28 6.37 1.23
CA TYR A 30 -10.86 6.32 0.92
C TYR A 30 -10.37 7.58 0.21
N LEU A 31 -11.13 8.09 -0.76
CA LEU A 31 -10.79 9.29 -1.51
C LEU A 31 -10.88 10.58 -0.66
N ASN A 32 -11.64 10.55 0.43
CA ASN A 32 -11.72 11.65 1.39
C ASN A 32 -10.58 11.66 2.41
N LEU A 33 -9.72 10.63 2.43
CA LEU A 33 -8.53 10.62 3.29
C LEU A 33 -7.53 11.70 2.85
N SER A 34 -6.80 12.25 3.83
CA SER A 34 -5.61 13.04 3.49
C SER A 34 -4.57 12.16 2.79
N TYR A 35 -3.71 12.74 1.95
CA TYR A 35 -2.63 12.00 1.29
C TYR A 35 -1.74 11.25 2.29
N ARG A 36 -1.55 11.81 3.50
CA ARG A 36 -0.83 11.15 4.58
C ARG A 36 -1.55 9.90 5.08
N ASP A 37 -2.86 10.00 5.29
CA ASP A 37 -3.66 8.91 5.84
C ASP A 37 -3.88 7.80 4.80
N ALA A 38 -4.09 8.16 3.53
CA ALA A 38 -4.15 7.21 2.42
C ALA A 38 -2.84 6.43 2.28
N LEU A 39 -1.69 7.11 2.26
CA LEU A 39 -0.38 6.45 2.19
C LEU A 39 -0.13 5.55 3.42
N ALA A 40 -0.47 6.01 4.61
CA ALA A 40 -0.34 5.19 5.81
C ALA A 40 -1.22 3.93 5.69
N HIS A 41 -2.48 4.09 5.32
CA HIS A 41 -3.43 3.01 5.15
C HIS A 41 -2.89 1.91 4.23
N ASP A 42 -2.40 2.28 3.04
CA ASP A 42 -1.86 1.33 2.07
C ASP A 42 -0.60 0.60 2.58
N ILE A 43 0.29 1.31 3.28
CA ILE A 43 1.50 0.69 3.86
C ILE A 43 1.14 -0.29 4.97
N TRP A 44 0.20 0.07 5.84
CA TRP A 44 -0.29 -0.81 6.90
C TRP A 44 -0.93 -2.07 6.33
N ASP A 45 -1.70 -1.92 5.28
CA ASP A 45 -2.36 -3.03 4.62
C ASP A 45 -1.35 -3.98 3.95
N ALA A 46 -0.42 -3.44 3.16
CA ALA A 46 0.68 -4.22 2.58
C ALA A 46 1.48 -4.95 3.65
N ARG A 47 1.82 -4.29 4.76
CA ARG A 47 2.50 -4.90 5.91
C ARG A 47 1.70 -6.08 6.45
N ARG A 48 0.40 -5.90 6.70
CA ARG A 48 -0.49 -6.95 7.21
C ARG A 48 -0.51 -8.16 6.29
N ILE A 49 -0.56 -7.93 4.97
CA ILE A 49 -0.55 -9.00 3.97
C ILE A 49 0.77 -9.78 4.02
N TYR A 50 1.92 -9.10 4.06
CA TYR A 50 3.21 -9.78 4.20
C TYR A 50 3.37 -10.51 5.52
N MET A 51 2.84 -9.97 6.62
CA MET A 51 2.87 -10.65 7.92
C MET A 51 2.02 -11.93 7.91
N LYS A 52 0.82 -11.89 7.32
CA LYS A 52 -0.05 -13.07 7.17
C LYS A 52 0.61 -14.19 6.35
N ASP A 53 1.41 -13.84 5.35
CA ASP A 53 2.14 -14.82 4.54
C ASP A 53 3.46 -15.29 5.19
N GLY A 54 3.85 -14.78 6.37
CA GLY A 54 5.15 -15.07 6.97
C GLY A 54 6.34 -14.44 6.23
N LEU A 55 6.10 -13.49 5.33
CA LEU A 55 7.10 -12.88 4.45
C LEU A 55 7.53 -11.47 4.88
N TYR A 56 7.13 -11.02 6.07
CA TYR A 56 7.52 -9.74 6.62
C TYR A 56 8.98 -9.73 7.12
N THR A 57 9.91 -9.83 6.17
CA THR A 57 11.36 -9.85 6.40
C THR A 57 11.92 -8.44 6.60
N PRO A 58 13.17 -8.29 7.10
CA PRO A 58 13.85 -7.00 7.14
C PRO A 58 13.91 -6.29 5.78
N LYS A 59 14.04 -7.05 4.68
CA LYS A 59 14.02 -6.52 3.31
C LYS A 59 12.67 -5.90 2.96
N ILE A 60 11.56 -6.60 3.26
CA ILE A 60 10.20 -6.06 3.04
C ILE A 60 9.95 -4.85 3.91
N ARG A 61 10.35 -4.89 5.19
CA ARG A 61 10.25 -3.74 6.11
C ARG A 61 10.99 -2.52 5.57
N LYS A 62 12.21 -2.71 5.07
CA LYS A 62 12.99 -1.62 4.44
C LYS A 62 12.25 -1.09 3.21
N SER A 63 11.80 -1.96 2.31
CA SER A 63 11.08 -1.54 1.11
C SER A 63 9.79 -0.76 1.41
N LEU A 64 9.05 -1.07 2.48
CA LEU A 64 7.87 -0.27 2.88
C LEU A 64 8.27 1.14 3.34
N ARG A 65 9.39 1.27 4.07
CA ARG A 65 9.93 2.58 4.47
C ARG A 65 10.41 3.38 3.26
N ASP A 66 11.08 2.71 2.33
CA ASP A 66 11.57 3.34 1.10
C ASP A 66 10.40 3.90 0.27
N VAL A 67 9.24 3.20 0.21
CA VAL A 67 8.04 3.71 -0.45
C VAL A 67 7.49 4.97 0.22
N ILE A 68 7.45 5.02 1.56
CA ILE A 68 7.02 6.22 2.29
C ILE A 68 7.94 7.40 1.96
N GLN A 69 9.26 7.16 2.01
CA GLN A 69 10.26 8.19 1.77
C GLN A 69 10.15 8.71 0.33
N LEU A 70 10.09 7.80 -0.65
CA LEU A 70 9.98 8.16 -2.06
C LEU A 70 8.72 8.98 -2.37
N ASN A 71 7.57 8.64 -1.76
CA ASN A 71 6.35 9.43 -1.96
C ASN A 71 6.51 10.87 -1.45
N LYS A 72 7.13 11.04 -0.28
CA LYS A 72 7.37 12.37 0.30
C LYS A 72 8.39 13.18 -0.50
N GLU A 73 9.39 12.53 -1.10
CA GLU A 73 10.40 13.17 -1.93
C GLU A 73 9.86 13.59 -3.29
N LEU A 74 9.05 12.74 -3.94
CA LEU A 74 8.50 13.02 -5.26
C LEU A 74 7.32 13.98 -5.22
N TYR A 75 6.51 13.94 -4.14
CA TYR A 75 5.28 14.73 -4.03
C TYR A 75 5.23 15.53 -2.72
N PRO A 76 6.25 16.34 -2.39
CA PRO A 76 6.33 17.00 -1.10
C PRO A 76 5.12 17.89 -0.83
N GLU A 77 4.59 18.57 -1.85
CA GLU A 77 3.41 19.45 -1.74
C GLU A 77 2.16 18.71 -1.23
N LEU A 78 1.98 17.44 -1.58
CA LEU A 78 0.82 16.65 -1.13
C LEU A 78 0.87 16.32 0.37
N PHE A 79 2.04 16.45 1.01
CA PHE A 79 2.24 16.13 2.43
C PHE A 79 2.48 17.36 3.31
N LYS A 80 2.44 18.57 2.73
CA LYS A 80 2.46 19.84 3.46
C LYS A 80 1.08 20.07 4.10
N LYS A 81 1.08 20.64 5.31
CA LYS A 81 -0.12 20.99 6.06
C LYS A 81 -0.49 22.43 5.80
#